data_AF-A0A5M3XWZ7-F1
#
_entry.id   AF-A0A5M3XWZ7-F1
#
_cell.length_a   1.000
_cell.length_b   1.000
_cell.length_c   1.000
_cell.angle_alpha   90.00
_cell.angle_beta   90.00
_cell.angle_gamma   90.00
#
_symmetry.space_group_name_H-M   'P 1'
#
loop_
_entity.id
_entity.type
_entity.pdbx_description
1 polymer ?
#
loop_
_entity_poly.entity_id
_entity_poly.type
_entity_poly.pdbx_seq_one_letter_code
_entity_poly.pdbx_strand_id
1 'polypeptide(L)'
;MMPPRLRGDFQDLRAWRQGVYEVLDLALAEHGGTVIVPMTVVEPDYFRETVGRLRERGHDVRHFALLAGRETVLRRLRERGFGHAVGFIAGKDAPLRRESFAVAKLDLCLERLRETEFAEHVWTDRLTIPQVADHIADSAGLTLTPNTDHAVRGYLRRAWIGVNHIRFD
;
A
#
# COMPACT_ATOMS: atom_id res chain seq x y z
N MET A 1 13.81 4.64 -20.34
CA MET A 1 13.96 5.05 -18.92
C MET A 1 14.06 6.57 -18.86
N MET A 2 13.45 7.23 -17.87
CA MET A 2 13.54 8.69 -17.70
C MET A 2 14.99 9.14 -17.44
N PRO A 3 15.41 10.34 -17.92
CA PRO A 3 16.70 10.93 -17.56
C PRO A 3 16.87 11.08 -16.04
N PRO A 4 18.07 10.87 -15.46
CA PRO A 4 18.27 10.90 -14.00
C PRO A 4 17.74 12.15 -13.29
N ARG A 5 17.85 13.33 -13.91
CA ARG A 5 17.37 14.60 -13.34
C ARG A 5 15.84 14.69 -13.21
N LEU A 6 15.12 13.82 -13.92
CA LEU A 6 13.66 13.74 -13.91
C LEU A 6 13.16 12.53 -13.09
N ARG A 7 14.04 11.81 -12.41
CA ARG A 7 13.68 10.68 -11.55
C ARG A 7 13.36 11.21 -10.15
N GLY A 8 12.13 11.67 -9.97
CA GLY A 8 11.54 12.04 -8.67
C GLY A 8 10.58 10.96 -8.17
N ASP A 9 9.64 11.37 -7.31
CA ASP A 9 8.48 10.54 -7.01
C ASP A 9 7.69 10.36 -8.31
N PHE A 10 7.38 9.11 -8.67
CA PHE A 10 6.65 8.85 -9.92
C PHE A 10 5.23 9.40 -9.86
N GLN A 11 4.68 9.62 -8.65
CA GLN A 11 3.35 10.18 -8.48
C GLN A 11 3.25 11.65 -8.88
N ASP A 12 4.38 12.38 -8.89
CA ASP A 12 4.47 13.78 -9.32
C ASP A 12 4.17 13.91 -10.83
N LEU A 13 4.38 12.84 -11.60
CA LEU A 13 4.14 12.82 -13.04
C LEU A 13 2.64 12.81 -13.32
N ARG A 14 2.12 13.89 -13.93
CA ARG A 14 0.73 13.96 -14.39
C ARG A 14 0.36 12.80 -15.31
N ALA A 15 1.28 12.36 -16.17
CA ALA A 15 1.08 11.20 -17.04
C ALA A 15 0.86 9.91 -16.24
N TRP A 16 1.53 9.74 -15.10
CA TRP A 16 1.30 8.59 -14.22
C TRP A 16 -0.09 8.65 -13.61
N ARG A 17 -0.51 9.80 -13.06
CA ARG A 17 -1.85 9.97 -12.45
C ARG A 17 -2.97 9.76 -13.48
N GLN A 18 -2.79 10.29 -14.69
CA GLN A 18 -3.71 10.04 -15.80
C GLN A 18 -3.77 8.56 -16.16
N GLY A 19 -2.62 7.89 -16.27
CA GLY A 19 -2.59 6.45 -16.56
C GLY A 19 -3.25 5.60 -15.48
N VAL A 20 -3.06 5.94 -14.20
CA VAL A 20 -3.78 5.28 -13.09
C VAL A 20 -5.29 5.45 -13.24
N TYR A 21 -5.76 6.68 -13.49
CA TYR A 21 -7.18 6.94 -13.72
C TYR A 21 -7.71 6.11 -14.91
N GLU A 22 -7.06 6.15 -16.07
CA GLU A 22 -7.54 5.47 -17.29
C GLU A 22 -7.61 3.95 -17.11
N VAL A 23 -6.58 3.36 -16.51
CA VAL A 23 -6.53 1.91 -16.26
C VAL A 23 -7.61 1.49 -15.27
N LEU A 24 -7.83 2.25 -14.21
CA LEU A 24 -8.86 1.94 -13.21
C LEU A 24 -10.27 2.17 -13.75
N ASP A 25 -10.49 3.23 -14.54
CA ASP A 25 -11.78 3.49 -15.20
C ASP A 25 -12.17 2.32 -16.12
N LEU A 26 -11.22 1.85 -16.94
CA LEU A 26 -11.42 0.67 -17.79
C LEU A 26 -11.66 -0.59 -16.95
N ALA A 27 -10.85 -0.84 -15.92
CA ALA A 27 -11.00 -2.01 -15.07
C ALA A 27 -12.37 -2.03 -14.39
N LEU A 28 -12.84 -0.90 -13.86
CA LEU A 28 -14.14 -0.79 -13.20
C LEU A 28 -15.32 -0.88 -14.18
N ALA A 29 -15.14 -0.45 -15.44
CA ALA A 29 -16.17 -0.56 -16.47
C ALA A 29 -16.32 -2.00 -17.01
N GLU A 30 -15.21 -2.73 -17.16
CA GLU A 30 -15.18 -4.03 -17.85
C GLU A 30 -15.15 -5.23 -16.89
N HIS A 31 -14.75 -5.03 -15.63
CA HIS A 31 -14.70 -6.09 -14.62
C HIS A 31 -15.95 -6.07 -13.75
N GLY A 32 -16.78 -7.11 -13.84
CA GLY A 32 -17.98 -7.26 -13.01
C GLY A 32 -17.73 -7.60 -11.53
N GLY A 33 -16.47 -7.54 -11.06
CA GLY A 33 -16.06 -7.88 -9.70
C GLY A 33 -15.36 -6.74 -8.97
N THR A 34 -15.02 -6.97 -7.71
CA THR A 34 -14.31 -5.99 -6.89
C THR A 34 -12.85 -5.82 -7.33
N VAL A 35 -12.45 -4.58 -7.61
CA VAL A 35 -11.06 -4.21 -7.92
C VAL A 35 -10.36 -3.72 -6.66
N ILE A 36 -9.26 -4.37 -6.27
CA ILE A 36 -8.45 -3.99 -5.10
C ILE A 36 -7.17 -3.30 -5.58
N VAL A 37 -6.95 -2.06 -5.12
CA VAL A 37 -5.81 -1.23 -5.53
C VAL A 37 -4.91 -0.93 -4.32
N PRO A 38 -3.83 -1.71 -4.10
CA PRO A 38 -2.87 -1.40 -3.04
C PRO A 38 -1.97 -0.25 -3.48
N MET A 39 -2.25 0.95 -2.98
CA MET A 39 -1.49 2.15 -3.32
C MET A 39 -1.41 3.11 -2.13
N THR A 40 -0.34 3.90 -2.07
CA THR A 40 -0.17 4.98 -1.10
C THR A 40 -0.25 6.31 -1.84
N VAL A 41 -1.35 7.03 -1.68
CA VAL A 41 -1.56 8.38 -2.20
C VAL A 41 -1.83 9.27 -1.00
N VAL A 42 -1.01 10.29 -0.82
CA VAL A 42 -1.05 11.16 0.38
C VAL A 42 -1.11 12.65 0.01
N GLU A 43 -1.00 12.97 -1.27
CA GLU A 43 -1.15 14.33 -1.76
C GLU A 43 -2.61 14.54 -2.19
N PRO A 44 -3.32 15.53 -1.60
CA PRO A 44 -4.74 15.80 -1.88
C PRO A 44 -5.04 15.98 -3.37
N ASP A 45 -4.17 16.69 -4.08
CA ASP A 45 -4.31 16.89 -5.53
C ASP A 45 -4.18 15.59 -6.31
N TYR A 46 -3.29 14.68 -5.88
CA TYR A 46 -3.12 13.39 -6.56
C TYR A 46 -4.31 12.49 -6.30
N PHE A 47 -4.86 12.55 -5.09
CA PHE A 47 -6.09 11.86 -4.72
C PHE A 47 -7.27 12.34 -5.57
N ARG A 48 -7.44 13.66 -5.70
CA ARG A 48 -8.49 14.27 -6.54
C ARG A 48 -8.34 13.89 -8.02
N GLU A 49 -7.13 13.95 -8.56
CA GLU A 49 -6.84 13.58 -9.96
C GLU A 49 -6.99 12.08 -10.27
N THR A 50 -7.10 11.23 -9.26
CA THR A 50 -7.26 9.77 -9.40
C THR A 50 -8.61 9.32 -8.82
N VAL A 51 -8.67 9.08 -7.52
CA VAL A 51 -9.87 8.62 -6.80
C VAL A 51 -11.04 9.59 -6.95
N GLY A 52 -10.79 10.90 -6.84
CA GLY A 52 -11.82 11.93 -7.01
C GLY A 52 -12.50 11.83 -8.38
N ARG A 53 -11.69 11.80 -9.44
CA ARG A 53 -12.20 11.65 -10.82
C ARG A 53 -12.94 10.34 -11.06
N LEU A 54 -12.50 9.22 -10.49
CA LEU A 54 -13.23 7.95 -10.59
C LEU A 54 -14.62 8.05 -9.94
N ARG A 55 -14.71 8.69 -8.77
CA ARG A 55 -16.00 8.94 -8.08
C ARG A 55 -16.89 9.88 -8.88
N GLU A 56 -16.33 10.98 -9.43
CA GLU A 56 -17.06 11.91 -10.31
C GLU A 56 -17.61 11.20 -11.55
N ARG A 57 -16.92 10.16 -12.05
CA ARG A 57 -17.36 9.34 -13.18
C ARG A 57 -18.49 8.37 -12.84
N GLY A 58 -18.81 8.21 -11.56
CA GLY A 58 -19.89 7.37 -11.05
C GLY A 58 -19.43 6.03 -10.46
N HIS A 59 -18.12 5.77 -10.36
CA HIS A 59 -17.62 4.54 -9.76
C HIS A 59 -17.71 4.58 -8.23
N ASP A 60 -18.11 3.46 -7.62
CA ASP A 60 -18.06 3.30 -6.17
C ASP A 60 -16.64 3.00 -5.70
N VAL A 61 -15.88 4.07 -5.41
CA VAL A 61 -14.51 3.95 -4.91
C VAL A 61 -14.47 4.17 -3.40
N ARG A 62 -14.23 3.08 -2.67
CA ARG A 62 -13.99 3.09 -1.22
C ARG A 62 -12.48 3.18 -0.97
N HIS A 63 -12.04 4.18 -0.22
CA HIS A 63 -10.63 4.39 0.10
C HIS A 63 -10.40 4.18 1.60
N PHE A 64 -9.34 3.44 1.93
CA PHE A 64 -9.00 3.10 3.31
C PHE A 64 -7.54 3.47 3.59
N ALA A 65 -7.34 4.31 4.59
CA ALA A 65 -6.03 4.67 5.10
C ALA A 65 -5.62 3.69 6.22
N LEU A 66 -4.69 2.79 5.92
CA LEU A 66 -4.15 1.84 6.90
C LEU A 66 -3.10 2.54 7.78
N LEU A 67 -3.49 2.93 8.98
CA LEU A 67 -2.65 3.63 9.93
C LEU A 67 -1.94 2.65 10.87
N ALA A 68 -0.74 3.02 11.30
CA ALA A 68 -0.06 2.37 12.42
C ALA A 68 0.86 3.36 13.13
N GLY A 69 1.25 3.06 14.37
CA GLY A 69 2.29 3.80 15.06
C GLY A 69 3.59 3.80 14.27
N ARG A 70 4.36 4.90 14.34
CA ARG A 70 5.64 5.06 13.64
C ARG A 70 6.57 3.87 13.86
N GLU A 71 6.71 3.43 15.12
CA GLU A 71 7.53 2.29 15.50
C GLU A 71 7.08 0.98 14.83
N THR A 72 5.76 0.76 14.76
CA THR A 72 5.16 -0.37 14.06
C THR A 72 5.49 -0.34 12.57
N VAL A 73 5.37 0.82 11.92
CA VAL A 73 5.70 0.95 10.49
C VAL A 73 7.18 0.70 10.25
N LEU A 74 8.06 1.29 11.06
CA LEU A 74 9.51 1.07 10.97
C LEU A 74 9.88 -0.41 11.16
N ARG A 75 9.27 -1.08 12.13
CA ARG A 75 9.46 -2.52 12.33
C ARG A 75 9.04 -3.32 11.09
N ARG A 76 7.86 -3.04 10.53
CA ARG A 76 7.35 -3.71 9.32
C ARG A 76 8.22 -3.43 8.08
N LEU A 77 8.76 -2.21 7.94
CA LEU A 77 9.67 -1.88 6.84
C LEU A 77 10.97 -2.70 6.92
N ARG A 78 11.56 -2.84 8.11
CA ARG A 78 12.75 -3.69 8.33
C ARG A 78 12.48 -5.17 8.04
N GLU A 79 11.30 -5.66 8.41
CA GLU A 79 10.87 -7.03 8.10
C GLU A 79 10.73 -7.26 6.59
N ARG A 80 10.26 -6.26 5.83
CA ARG A 80 10.18 -6.30 4.35
C ARG A 80 11.56 -6.19 3.69
N GLY A 81 12.48 -5.45 4.30
CA GLY A 81 13.83 -5.16 3.81
C GLY A 81 14.89 -6.24 4.10
N PHE A 82 14.52 -7.40 4.66
CA PHE A 82 15.48 -8.47 4.93
C PHE A 82 16.52 -8.20 6.03
N GLY A 83 16.16 -7.46 7.08
CA GLY A 83 17.04 -7.21 8.24
C GLY A 83 17.61 -8.46 8.95
N HIS A 84 17.14 -9.67 8.64
CA HIS A 84 17.67 -10.92 9.22
C HIS A 84 18.47 -11.84 8.28
N ALA A 85 18.20 -11.88 6.97
CA ALA A 85 19.00 -12.75 6.08
C ALA A 85 20.14 -11.99 5.36
N VAL A 86 20.04 -10.66 5.21
CA VAL A 86 21.16 -9.87 4.71
C VAL A 86 22.21 -9.69 5.80
N GLY A 87 21.83 -9.49 7.06
CA GLY A 87 22.79 -9.35 8.18
C GLY A 87 23.68 -10.58 8.43
N PHE A 88 23.34 -11.74 7.86
CA PHE A 88 24.16 -12.96 7.92
C PHE A 88 25.15 -13.11 6.75
N ILE A 89 24.93 -12.40 5.63
CA ILE A 89 25.71 -12.56 4.39
C ILE A 89 26.44 -11.26 3.98
N ALA A 90 25.85 -10.09 4.26
CA ALA A 90 26.45 -8.78 4.04
C ALA A 90 26.42 -8.02 5.36
N GLY A 91 27.59 -7.62 5.87
CA GLY A 91 27.77 -7.02 7.19
C GLY A 91 26.77 -5.90 7.55
N LYS A 92 26.63 -5.68 8.86
CA LYS A 92 25.67 -4.80 9.57
C LYS A 92 25.48 -3.36 9.06
N ASP A 93 26.19 -2.93 8.02
CA ASP A 93 26.30 -1.53 7.60
C ASP A 93 25.79 -1.25 6.17
N ALA A 94 25.08 -2.17 5.51
CA ALA A 94 24.48 -1.87 4.20
C ALA A 94 23.18 -1.05 4.37
N PRO A 95 23.17 0.27 4.08
CA PRO A 95 21.95 1.05 4.16
C PRO A 95 21.15 0.78 2.89
N LEU A 96 20.01 0.10 3.03
CA LEU A 96 19.08 -0.05 1.92
C LEU A 96 18.56 1.35 1.56
N ARG A 97 19.00 1.94 0.44
CA ARG A 97 18.49 3.22 -0.08
C ARG A 97 16.95 3.32 -0.10
N ARG A 98 16.28 2.17 -0.23
CA ARG A 98 14.80 2.02 -0.13
C ARG A 98 14.25 2.33 1.26
N GLU A 99 14.93 1.92 2.32
CA GLU A 99 14.52 2.24 3.70
C GLU A 99 14.62 3.74 3.94
N SER A 100 15.68 4.41 3.45
CA SER A 100 15.83 5.85 3.59
C SER A 100 14.69 6.65 2.93
N PHE A 101 14.26 6.28 1.72
CA PHE A 101 13.11 6.92 1.06
C PHE A 101 11.77 6.62 1.76
N ALA A 102 11.53 5.35 2.13
CA ALA A 102 10.30 4.96 2.82
C ALA A 102 10.18 5.62 4.21
N VAL A 103 11.30 5.77 4.92
CA VAL A 103 11.37 6.47 6.21
C VAL A 103 11.22 7.98 6.03
N ALA A 104 11.82 8.58 4.99
CA ALA A 104 11.65 10.01 4.71
C ALA A 104 10.20 10.39 4.39
N LYS A 105 9.47 9.51 3.68
CA LYS A 105 8.04 9.69 3.41
C LYS A 105 7.15 9.26 4.59
N LEU A 106 7.67 8.53 5.58
CA LEU A 106 6.86 7.96 6.66
C LEU A 106 6.12 9.03 7.45
N ASP A 107 6.85 10.04 7.93
CA ASP A 107 6.27 11.05 8.80
C ASP A 107 5.22 11.89 8.02
N LEU A 108 5.52 12.24 6.76
CA LEU A 108 4.57 12.87 5.84
C LEU A 108 3.33 11.99 5.62
N CYS A 109 3.51 10.70 5.31
CA CYS A 109 2.38 9.79 5.07
C CYS A 109 1.52 9.65 6.33
N LEU A 110 2.11 9.51 7.52
CA LEU A 110 1.36 9.37 8.77
C LEU A 110 0.61 10.64 9.15
N GLU A 111 1.13 11.81 8.81
CA GLU A 111 0.45 13.09 9.01
C GLU A 111 -0.72 13.22 8.03
N ARG A 112 -0.46 13.10 6.73
CA ARG A 112 -1.44 13.32 5.66
C ARG A 112 -2.55 12.27 5.64
N LEU A 113 -2.23 11.00 5.84
CA LEU A 113 -3.23 9.93 5.90
C LEU A 113 -4.15 10.00 7.11
N ARG A 114 -4.00 10.98 8.02
CA ARG A 114 -4.98 11.26 9.09
C ARG A 114 -6.01 12.31 8.68
N GLU A 115 -5.82 12.97 7.54
CA GLU A 115 -6.74 13.99 7.04
C GLU A 115 -8.05 13.34 6.59
N THR A 116 -9.17 14.04 6.81
CA THR A 116 -10.52 13.50 6.59
C THR A 116 -10.82 13.15 5.13
N GLU A 117 -10.07 13.71 4.19
CA GLU A 117 -10.23 13.41 2.76
C GLU A 117 -9.87 11.96 2.40
N PHE A 118 -9.04 11.29 3.23
CA PHE A 118 -8.66 9.89 3.06
C PHE A 118 -9.69 8.91 3.66
N ALA A 119 -10.93 9.38 3.81
CA ALA A 119 -12.15 8.64 4.12
C ALA A 119 -12.12 7.84 5.43
N GLU A 120 -11.60 6.61 5.41
CA GLU A 120 -11.70 5.67 6.52
C GLU A 120 -10.33 5.26 7.04
N HIS A 121 -10.08 5.58 8.31
CA HIS A 121 -8.83 5.29 8.99
C HIS A 121 -8.89 3.96 9.74
N VAL A 122 -8.09 2.98 9.30
CA VAL A 122 -8.01 1.66 9.94
C VAL A 122 -6.70 1.55 10.71
N TRP A 123 -6.77 1.59 12.04
CA TRP A 123 -5.59 1.45 12.90
C TRP A 123 -5.16 0.00 13.07
N THR A 124 -4.01 -0.35 12.50
CA THR A 124 -3.56 -1.73 12.32
C THR A 124 -2.57 -2.22 13.39
N ASP A 125 -2.26 -1.45 14.42
CA ASP A 125 -1.29 -1.85 15.46
C ASP A 125 -1.74 -3.08 16.25
N ARG A 126 -3.04 -3.18 16.49
CA ARG A 126 -3.66 -4.21 17.35
C ARG A 126 -4.57 -5.18 16.58
N LEU A 127 -4.59 -5.08 15.25
CA LEU A 127 -5.40 -5.92 14.38
C LEU A 127 -4.51 -6.89 13.60
N THR A 128 -4.96 -8.13 13.49
CA THR A 128 -4.39 -9.11 12.57
C THR A 128 -4.84 -8.81 11.14
N ILE A 129 -4.13 -9.33 10.13
CA ILE A 129 -4.49 -9.15 8.72
C ILE A 129 -5.93 -9.59 8.43
N PRO A 130 -6.42 -10.77 8.90
CA PRO A 130 -7.82 -11.15 8.73
C PRO A 130 -8.78 -10.12 9.33
N GLN A 131 -8.53 -9.64 10.55
CA GLN A 131 -9.39 -8.63 11.18
C GLN A 131 -9.41 -7.30 10.41
N VAL A 132 -8.28 -6.88 9.81
CA VAL A 132 -8.25 -5.71 8.93
C VAL A 132 -9.06 -5.96 7.67
N ALA A 133 -8.97 -7.16 7.08
CA ALA A 133 -9.74 -7.51 5.89
C ALA A 133 -11.24 -7.57 6.19
N ASP A 134 -11.64 -8.19 7.30
CA ASP A 134 -13.03 -8.25 7.77
C ASP A 134 -13.58 -6.83 7.96
N HIS A 135 -12.83 -5.95 8.62
CA HIS A 135 -13.23 -4.56 8.82
C HIS A 135 -13.46 -3.80 7.51
N ILE A 136 -12.53 -3.93 6.56
CA ILE A 136 -12.65 -3.31 5.23
C ILE A 136 -13.86 -3.87 4.47
N ALA A 137 -14.07 -5.18 4.53
CA ALA A 137 -15.17 -5.84 3.85
C ALA A 137 -16.53 -5.41 4.43
N ASP A 138 -16.66 -5.37 5.75
CA ASP A 138 -17.87 -4.91 6.43
C ASP A 138 -18.20 -3.46 6.03
N SER A 139 -17.22 -2.55 6.03
CA SER A 139 -17.42 -1.15 5.61
C SER A 139 -17.74 -1.00 4.11
N ALA A 140 -17.21 -1.90 3.29
CA ALA A 140 -17.49 -1.96 1.86
C ALA A 140 -18.80 -2.71 1.52
N GLY A 141 -19.50 -3.29 2.52
CA GLY A 141 -20.69 -4.11 2.29
C GLY A 141 -20.39 -5.41 1.52
N LEU A 142 -19.17 -5.93 1.65
CA LEU A 142 -18.70 -7.14 0.97
C LEU A 142 -18.72 -8.33 1.92
N THR A 143 -19.18 -9.47 1.42
CA THR A 143 -19.11 -10.74 2.16
C THR A 143 -17.84 -11.49 1.76
N LEU A 144 -16.89 -11.61 2.69
CA LEU A 144 -15.70 -12.42 2.45
C LEU A 144 -16.02 -13.91 2.50
N THR A 145 -15.34 -14.70 1.65
CA THR A 145 -15.32 -16.15 1.82
C THR A 145 -14.52 -16.52 3.06
N PRO A 146 -14.88 -17.61 3.77
CA PRO A 146 -14.18 -18.00 4.98
C PRO A 146 -12.68 -18.20 4.75
N ASN A 147 -11.87 -17.61 5.62
CA ASN A 147 -10.43 -17.84 5.60
C ASN A 147 -10.13 -19.27 6.09
N THR A 148 -9.74 -20.14 5.17
CA THR A 148 -9.41 -21.55 5.47
C THR A 148 -7.94 -21.77 5.82
N ASP A 149 -7.12 -20.71 5.86
CA ASP A 149 -5.72 -20.84 6.28
C ASP A 149 -5.62 -20.99 7.80
N HIS A 150 -5.04 -22.10 8.25
CA HIS A 150 -4.57 -22.23 9.62
C HIS A 150 -3.48 -21.19 9.92
N ALA A 151 -3.41 -20.69 11.17
CA ALA A 151 -2.50 -19.63 11.58
C ALA A 151 -1.02 -19.87 11.16
N VAL A 152 -0.55 -21.11 11.31
CA VAL A 152 0.81 -21.53 10.91
C VAL A 152 0.99 -21.50 9.40
N ARG A 153 0.01 -22.02 8.64
CA ARG A 153 0.05 -22.04 7.18
C ARG A 153 0.02 -20.62 6.60
N GLY A 154 -0.79 -19.74 7.17
CA GLY A 154 -0.84 -18.33 6.79
C GLY A 154 0.48 -17.62 7.05
N TYR A 155 1.15 -17.91 8.17
CA TYR A 155 2.49 -17.38 8.45
C TYR A 155 3.53 -17.83 7.42
N LEU A 156 3.60 -19.14 7.14
CA LEU A 156 4.54 -19.70 6.16
C LEU A 156 4.29 -19.15 4.74
N ARG A 157 3.02 -19.03 4.33
CA ARG A 157 2.64 -18.44 3.05
C ARG A 157 3.13 -17.00 2.92
N ARG A 158 2.99 -16.19 3.97
CA ARG A 158 3.48 -14.80 3.95
C ARG A 158 5.00 -14.71 3.89
N ALA A 159 5.70 -15.57 4.64
CA ALA A 159 7.15 -15.65 4.55
C ALA A 159 7.60 -16.01 3.12
N TRP A 160 6.94 -17.00 2.51
CA TRP A 160 7.19 -17.40 1.12
C TRP A 160 6.91 -16.30 0.10
N ILE A 161 5.77 -15.59 0.22
CA ILE A 161 5.45 -14.44 -0.63
C ILE A 161 6.51 -13.34 -0.45
N GLY A 162 6.91 -13.05 0.79
CA GLY A 162 7.99 -12.09 1.08
C GLY A 162 9.30 -12.46 0.39
N VAL A 163 9.67 -13.75 0.38
CA VAL A 163 10.85 -14.26 -0.33
C VAL A 163 10.72 -14.10 -1.84
N ASN A 164 9.56 -14.41 -2.43
CA ASN A 164 9.37 -14.29 -3.89
C ASN A 164 9.30 -12.85 -4.40
N HIS A 165 8.97 -11.89 -3.54
CA HIS A 165 9.01 -10.47 -3.87
C HIS A 165 10.42 -9.87 -3.76
N ILE A 166 11.43 -10.64 -3.34
CA ILE A 166 12.83 -10.26 -3.47
C ILE A 166 13.17 -10.27 -4.97
N ARG A 167 13.25 -9.08 -5.55
CA ARG A 167 13.94 -8.89 -6.83
C ARG A 167 15.42 -8.72 -6.51
N PHE A 168 16.25 -9.70 -6.89
CA PHE A 168 17.69 -9.50 -7.02
C PHE A 168 17.90 -8.62 -8.26
N ASP A 169 17.91 -7.31 -8.06
CA ASP A 169 18.39 -6.32 -9.04
C ASP A 169 19.83 -5.92 -8.70
#